data_AF-A0A2M8T5J2-F1
#
_entry.id   AF-A0A2M8T5J2-F1
#
_cell.length_a   1.000
_cell.length_b   1.000
_cell.length_c   1.000
_cell.angle_alpha   90.00
_cell.angle_beta   90.00
_cell.angle_gamma   90.00
#
_symmetry.space_group_name_H-M   'P 1'
#
loop_
_entity.id
_entity.type
_entity.pdbx_description
1 polymer ?
#
loop_
_entity_poly.entity_id
_entity_poly.type
_entity_poly.pdbx_seq_one_letter_code
_entity_poly.pdbx_strand_id
1 'polypeptide(L)'
;MYYSYYPYPAPYREDPVLIRNLIKAINGEFSAIQCYRKLAELTRRDEVRKQIEEIRRDEMRHLREFSTLYGAITGKHIMPKQTGECPDTFTRGLDAAFKDEQETADFYLRAAEETPNLKAKGIFTRAARDEQNHAVWFLYFLMKR
;
A
#
# COMPACT_ATOMS: atom_id res chain seq x y z
N MET A 1 -34.86 21.47 -33.48
CA MET A 1 -34.43 20.14 -33.00
C MET A 1 -33.06 20.30 -32.37
N TYR A 2 -32.95 20.20 -31.05
CA TYR A 2 -31.68 20.32 -30.33
C TYR A 2 -30.98 18.96 -30.34
N TYR A 3 -29.85 18.85 -31.04
CA TYR A 3 -28.99 17.67 -30.95
C TYR A 3 -28.22 17.72 -29.64
N SER A 4 -28.58 16.84 -28.70
CA SER A 4 -27.82 16.61 -27.47
C SER A 4 -26.51 15.91 -27.84
N TYR A 5 -25.40 16.65 -27.75
CA TYR A 5 -24.06 16.09 -27.88
C TYR A 5 -23.76 15.32 -26.59
N TYR A 6 -23.94 14.00 -26.61
CA TYR A 6 -23.42 13.14 -25.55
C TYR A 6 -21.90 13.06 -25.71
N PRO A 7 -21.10 13.60 -24.78
CA PRO A 7 -19.66 13.43 -24.84
C PRO A 7 -19.35 11.96 -24.56
N TYR A 8 -18.85 11.26 -25.58
CA TYR A 8 -18.20 9.97 -25.39
C TYR A 8 -17.10 10.15 -24.31
N PRO A 9 -17.00 9.25 -23.32
CA PRO A 9 -15.93 9.33 -22.34
C PRO A 9 -14.60 9.31 -23.09
N ALA A 10 -13.80 10.35 -22.87
CA ALA A 10 -12.48 10.46 -23.49
C ALA A 10 -11.70 9.17 -23.19
N PRO A 11 -11.05 8.56 -24.20
CA PRO A 11 -10.20 7.40 -23.95
C PRO A 11 -9.18 7.79 -22.87
N TYR A 12 -9.07 6.96 -21.83
CA TYR A 12 -8.12 7.14 -20.74
C TYR A 12 -6.75 7.36 -21.36
N ARG A 13 -6.24 8.59 -21.33
CA ARG A 13 -4.84 8.83 -21.67
C ARG A 13 -4.03 8.02 -20.66
N GLU A 14 -3.17 7.15 -21.15
CA GLU A 14 -2.19 6.49 -20.29
C GLU A 14 -1.50 7.58 -19.47
N ASP A 15 -1.63 7.51 -18.14
CA ASP A 15 -0.96 8.38 -17.19
C ASP A 15 0.29 7.63 -16.72
N PRO A 16 1.48 7.92 -17.28
CA PRO A 16 2.68 7.17 -16.95
C PRO A 16 3.11 7.39 -15.50
N VAL A 17 2.72 8.50 -14.86
CA VAL A 17 3.00 8.78 -13.45
C VAL A 17 2.16 7.84 -12.59
N LEU A 18 0.85 7.78 -12.84
CA LEU A 18 -0.05 6.87 -12.12
C LEU A 18 0.37 5.41 -12.27
N ILE A 19 0.71 4.97 -13.48
CA ILE A 19 1.16 3.59 -13.71
C ILE A 19 2.42 3.28 -12.91
N ARG A 20 3.41 4.18 -12.89
CA ARG A 20 4.62 4.00 -12.07
C ARG A 20 4.32 3.96 -10.58
N ASN A 21 3.45 4.86 -10.10
CA ASN A 21 3.06 4.90 -8.70
C ASN A 21 2.32 3.61 -8.29
N LEU A 22 1.45 3.07 -9.15
CA LEU A 22 0.81 1.77 -8.92
C LEU A 22 1.80 0.62 -8.86
N ILE A 23 2.77 0.56 -9.79
CA ILE A 23 3.81 -0.48 -9.76
C ILE A 23 4.61 -0.41 -8.46
N LYS A 24 4.96 0.81 -8.01
CA LYS A 24 5.69 1.02 -6.76
C LYS A 24 4.85 0.56 -5.56
N ALA A 25 3.59 0.97 -5.48
CA ALA A 25 2.66 0.56 -4.43
C ALA A 25 2.53 -0.97 -4.36
N ILE A 26 2.26 -1.62 -5.49
CA ILE A 26 2.08 -3.09 -5.56
C ILE A 26 3.31 -3.85 -5.04
N ASN A 27 4.53 -3.40 -5.37
CA ASN A 27 5.74 -4.04 -4.87
C ASN A 27 6.01 -3.72 -3.39
N GLY A 28 5.69 -2.49 -2.95
CA GLY A 28 5.76 -2.08 -1.54
C GLY A 28 4.86 -2.93 -0.66
N GLU A 29 3.56 -2.98 -1.00
CA GLU A 29 2.56 -3.80 -0.30
C GLU A 29 2.95 -5.27 -0.24
N PHE A 30 3.42 -5.82 -1.35
CA PHE A 30 3.90 -7.19 -1.37
C PHE A 30 5.10 -7.41 -0.42
N SER A 31 6.01 -6.44 -0.33
CA SER A 31 7.14 -6.51 0.59
C SER A 31 6.69 -6.43 2.05
N ALA A 32 5.78 -5.52 2.38
CA ALA A 32 5.18 -5.39 3.70
C ALA A 32 4.50 -6.69 4.13
N ILE A 33 3.69 -7.32 3.27
CA ILE A 33 3.03 -8.62 3.54
C ILE A 33 4.05 -9.70 3.93
N GLN A 34 5.17 -9.77 3.19
CA GLN A 34 6.21 -10.77 3.43
C GLN A 34 6.96 -10.50 4.74
N CYS A 35 7.30 -9.23 4.99
CA CYS A 35 8.02 -8.83 6.18
C CYS A 35 7.18 -8.93 7.45
N TYR A 36 5.90 -8.61 7.40
CA TYR A 36 5.01 -8.67 8.56
C TYR A 36 4.64 -10.10 8.93
N ARG A 37 4.59 -11.01 7.94
CA ARG A 37 4.51 -12.45 8.23
C ARG A 37 5.69 -12.91 9.09
N LYS A 38 6.92 -12.57 8.66
CA LYS A 38 8.14 -12.90 9.40
C LYS A 38 8.16 -12.22 10.77
N LEU A 39 7.74 -10.96 10.84
CA LEU A 39 7.71 -10.20 12.09
C LEU A 39 6.74 -10.80 13.13
N ALA A 40 5.58 -11.29 12.69
CA ALA A 40 4.61 -11.99 13.53
C ALA A 40 5.18 -13.30 14.09
N GLU A 41 5.99 -14.02 13.31
CA GLU A 41 6.68 -15.25 13.75
C GLU A 41 7.78 -14.96 14.81
N LEU A 42 8.36 -13.76 14.82
CA LEU A 42 9.46 -13.38 15.72
C LEU A 42 9.02 -12.98 17.13
N THR A 43 7.73 -12.67 17.36
CA THR A 43 7.22 -12.30 18.69
C THR A 43 6.64 -13.49 19.46
N ARG A 44 6.89 -13.51 20.78
CA ARG A 44 6.27 -14.47 21.72
C ARG A 44 4.97 -13.95 22.35
N ARG A 45 4.61 -12.69 22.09
CA ARG A 45 3.44 -12.03 22.66
C ARG A 45 2.26 -12.16 21.71
N ASP A 46 1.24 -12.90 22.13
CA ASP A 46 0.09 -13.24 21.28
C ASP A 46 -0.71 -12.00 20.87
N GLU A 47 -0.84 -11.01 21.75
CA GLU A 47 -1.52 -9.74 21.44
C GLU A 47 -0.79 -8.94 20.37
N VAL A 48 0.54 -8.92 20.41
CA VAL A 48 1.37 -8.24 19.40
C VAL A 48 1.33 -9.00 18.08
N ARG A 49 1.42 -10.35 18.13
CA ARG A 49 1.29 -11.20 16.95
C ARG A 49 -0.04 -10.97 16.24
N LYS A 50 -1.14 -10.95 17.01
CA LYS A 50 -2.48 -10.73 16.48
C LYS A 50 -2.60 -9.40 15.76
N GLN A 51 -2.07 -8.32 16.35
CA GLN A 51 -2.10 -6.99 15.73
C GLN A 51 -1.26 -6.92 14.45
N ILE A 52 -0.06 -7.53 14.43
CA ILE A 52 0.77 -7.57 13.23
C ILE A 52 0.08 -8.36 12.11
N GLU A 53 -0.60 -9.46 12.44
CA GLU A 53 -1.39 -10.22 11.46
C GLU A 53 -2.65 -9.47 10.99
N GLU A 54 -3.20 -8.54 11.79
CA GLU A 54 -4.25 -7.61 11.37
C GLU A 54 -3.71 -6.62 10.34
N ILE A 55 -2.60 -5.92 10.66
CA ILE A 55 -1.90 -5.01 9.74
C ILE A 55 -1.55 -5.72 8.42
N ARG A 56 -0.97 -6.92 8.50
CA ARG A 56 -0.66 -7.73 7.32
C ARG A 56 -1.89 -8.02 6.44
N ARG A 57 -3.09 -8.19 7.02
CA ARG A 57 -4.32 -8.38 6.24
C ARG A 57 -4.77 -7.10 5.55
N ASP A 58 -4.49 -5.95 6.15
CA ASP A 58 -4.71 -4.65 5.53
C ASP A 58 -3.79 -4.47 4.31
N GLU A 59 -2.51 -4.83 4.40
CA GLU A 59 -1.60 -4.81 3.23
C GLU A 59 -2.05 -5.76 2.11
N MET A 60 -2.58 -6.93 2.47
CA MET A 60 -3.17 -7.85 1.48
C MET A 60 -4.38 -7.24 0.77
N ARG A 61 -5.15 -6.38 1.44
CA ARG A 61 -6.25 -5.63 0.83
C ARG A 61 -5.68 -4.54 -0.09
N HIS A 62 -4.72 -3.74 0.37
CA HIS A 62 -4.07 -2.70 -0.43
C HIS A 62 -3.47 -3.27 -1.72
N LEU A 63 -2.70 -4.36 -1.63
CA LEU A 63 -2.12 -5.06 -2.78
C LEU A 63 -3.18 -5.44 -3.81
N ARG A 64 -4.32 -5.98 -3.36
CA ARG A 64 -5.43 -6.37 -4.25
C ARG A 64 -6.07 -5.15 -4.91
N GLU A 65 -6.31 -4.07 -4.17
CA GLU A 65 -6.89 -2.84 -4.69
C GLU A 65 -5.99 -2.20 -5.75
N PHE A 66 -4.69 -2.05 -5.46
CA PHE A 66 -3.73 -1.49 -6.42
C PHE A 66 -3.56 -2.37 -7.65
N SER A 67 -3.46 -3.70 -7.48
CA SER A 67 -3.34 -4.64 -8.60
C SER A 67 -4.57 -4.62 -9.51
N THR A 68 -5.77 -4.54 -8.91
CA THR A 68 -7.03 -4.44 -9.65
C THR A 68 -7.10 -3.13 -10.44
N LEU A 69 -6.70 -2.02 -9.82
CA LEU A 69 -6.67 -0.72 -10.49
C LEU A 69 -5.65 -0.69 -11.64
N TYR A 70 -4.45 -1.24 -11.42
CA TYR A 70 -3.42 -1.37 -12.46
C TYR A 70 -3.93 -2.17 -13.66
N GLY A 71 -4.58 -3.31 -13.42
CA GLY A 71 -5.16 -4.12 -14.50
C GLY A 71 -6.28 -3.39 -15.24
N ALA A 72 -7.12 -2.64 -14.52
CA ALA A 72 -8.19 -1.86 -15.15
C ALA A 72 -7.67 -0.72 -16.04
N ILE A 73 -6.51 -0.13 -15.71
CA ILE A 73 -5.91 0.97 -16.49
C ILE A 73 -5.09 0.43 -17.67
N THR A 74 -4.31 -0.62 -17.44
CA THR A 74 -3.30 -1.08 -18.41
C THR A 74 -3.72 -2.28 -19.25
N GLY A 75 -4.79 -2.98 -18.85
CA GLY A 75 -5.18 -4.27 -19.42
C GLY A 75 -4.19 -5.41 -19.14
N LYS A 76 -3.19 -5.18 -18.25
CA LYS A 76 -2.12 -6.14 -17.96
C LYS A 76 -2.17 -6.62 -16.52
N HIS A 77 -1.71 -7.85 -16.30
CA HIS A 77 -1.41 -8.34 -14.96
C HIS A 77 0.03 -8.00 -14.56
N ILE A 78 0.27 -7.75 -13.28
CA ILE A 78 1.60 -7.54 -12.71
C ILE A 78 1.91 -8.66 -11.73
N MET A 79 3.13 -9.19 -11.79
CA MET A 79 3.64 -10.11 -10.77
C MET A 79 4.43 -9.27 -9.76
N PRO A 80 3.91 -9.09 -8.52
CA PRO A 80 4.60 -8.30 -7.50
C PRO A 80 5.96 -8.91 -7.19
N LYS A 81 6.93 -8.05 -6.88
CA LYS A 81 8.27 -8.44 -6.48
C LYS A 81 8.57 -7.85 -5.12
N GLN A 82 9.13 -8.67 -4.24
CA GLN A 82 9.66 -8.17 -2.98
C GLN A 82 10.86 -7.27 -3.28
N THR A 83 10.85 -6.09 -2.68
CA THR A 83 11.94 -5.12 -2.73
C THR A 83 12.65 -5.11 -1.39
N GLY A 84 13.94 -5.46 -1.37
CA GLY A 84 14.74 -5.51 -0.15
C GLY A 84 14.50 -6.75 0.72
N GLU A 85 15.26 -6.82 1.82
CA GLU A 85 15.25 -7.94 2.76
C GLU A 85 14.48 -7.59 4.04
N CYS A 86 13.73 -8.57 4.55
CA CYS A 86 13.01 -8.41 5.82
C CYS A 86 13.95 -8.71 7.01
N PRO A 87 14.05 -7.83 8.02
CA PRO A 87 14.94 -8.03 9.16
C PRO A 87 14.71 -9.35 9.91
N ASP A 88 15.80 -9.93 10.46
CA ASP A 88 15.77 -11.22 11.17
C ASP A 88 15.46 -11.12 12.67
N THR A 89 15.49 -9.92 13.24
CA THR A 89 15.21 -9.72 14.67
C THR A 89 13.96 -8.89 14.87
N PHE A 90 13.18 -9.22 15.90
CA PHE A 90 11.92 -8.53 16.18
C PHE A 90 12.11 -7.01 16.34
N THR A 91 13.19 -6.61 17.02
CA THR A 91 13.52 -5.21 17.24
C THR A 91 13.84 -4.46 15.94
N ARG A 92 14.64 -5.04 15.06
CA ARG A 92 14.95 -4.42 13.77
C ARG A 92 13.75 -4.44 12.84
N GLY A 93 12.93 -5.48 12.91
CA GLY A 93 11.70 -5.60 12.13
C GLY A 93 10.67 -4.53 12.51
N LEU A 94 10.48 -4.24 13.80
CA LEU A 94 9.60 -3.15 14.23
C LEU A 94 10.11 -1.77 13.78
N ASP A 95 11.42 -1.51 13.86
CA ASP A 95 11.99 -0.23 13.41
C ASP A 95 11.87 -0.05 11.89
N ALA A 96 12.11 -1.12 11.14
CA ALA A 96 11.92 -1.13 9.69
C ALA A 96 10.46 -0.91 9.31
N ALA A 97 9.54 -1.67 9.93
CA ALA A 97 8.10 -1.53 9.68
C ALA A 97 7.60 -0.12 10.01
N PHE A 98 7.99 0.44 11.16
CA PHE A 98 7.63 1.82 11.52
C PHE A 98 8.06 2.84 10.45
N LYS A 99 9.29 2.74 9.94
CA LYS A 99 9.80 3.66 8.91
C LYS A 99 9.10 3.44 7.57
N ASP A 100 8.92 2.18 7.18
CA ASP A 100 8.25 1.79 5.94
C ASP A 100 6.83 2.35 5.89
N GLU A 101 6.07 2.21 6.97
CA GLU A 101 4.70 2.74 7.06
C GLU A 101 4.64 4.27 7.00
N GLN A 102 5.56 4.98 7.67
CA GLN A 102 5.63 6.45 7.59
C GLN A 102 5.95 6.93 6.17
N GLU A 103 6.94 6.31 5.53
CA GLU A 103 7.35 6.67 4.16
C GLU A 103 6.27 6.29 3.13
N THR A 104 5.54 5.20 3.37
CA THR A 104 4.45 4.72 2.52
C THR A 104 3.22 5.61 2.64
N ALA A 105 2.84 6.04 3.85
CA ALA A 105 1.78 7.03 4.05
C ALA A 105 2.06 8.33 3.27
N ASP A 106 3.27 8.87 3.41
CA ASP A 106 3.73 10.05 2.67
C ASP A 106 3.69 9.83 1.15
N PHE A 107 4.16 8.67 0.69
CA PHE A 107 4.13 8.32 -0.73
C PHE A 107 2.70 8.27 -1.27
N TYR A 108 1.77 7.63 -0.56
CA TYR A 108 0.38 7.50 -0.98
C TYR A 108 -0.36 8.83 -1.00
N LEU A 109 -0.10 9.73 -0.06
CA LEU A 109 -0.64 11.10 -0.12
C LEU A 109 -0.17 11.83 -1.38
N ARG A 110 1.14 11.81 -1.68
CA ARG A 110 1.67 12.42 -2.91
C ARG A 110 1.08 11.79 -4.17
N ALA A 111 1.02 10.46 -4.24
CA ALA A 111 0.46 9.75 -5.39
C ALA A 111 -1.03 10.07 -5.62
N ALA A 112 -1.79 10.32 -4.55
CA ALA A 112 -3.18 10.76 -4.62
C ALA A 112 -3.34 12.19 -5.14
N GLU A 113 -2.37 13.07 -4.89
CA GLU A 113 -2.35 14.46 -5.36
C GLU A 113 -1.92 14.57 -6.84
N GLU A 114 -1.02 13.69 -7.29
CA GLU A 114 -0.45 13.70 -8.64
C GLU A 114 -1.40 13.16 -9.72
N THR A 115 -2.49 12.49 -9.34
CA THR A 115 -3.37 11.79 -10.29
C THR A 115 -4.73 12.48 -10.46
N PRO A 116 -5.20 12.71 -11.71
CA PRO A 116 -6.57 13.17 -11.97
C PRO A 116 -7.59 12.01 -11.88
N ASN A 117 -7.13 10.76 -11.78
CA ASN A 117 -8.01 9.59 -11.65
C ASN A 117 -8.64 9.56 -10.25
N LEU A 118 -9.93 9.90 -10.15
CA LEU A 118 -10.67 9.94 -8.88
C LEU A 118 -10.68 8.59 -8.13
N LYS A 119 -10.71 7.46 -8.85
CA LYS A 119 -10.64 6.13 -8.23
C LYS A 119 -9.26 5.88 -7.62
N ALA A 120 -8.20 6.20 -8.36
CA ALA A 120 -6.82 6.09 -7.87
C ALA A 120 -6.60 6.98 -6.66
N LYS A 121 -6.99 8.26 -6.75
CA LYS A 121 -6.94 9.22 -5.64
C LYS A 121 -7.61 8.68 -4.38
N GLY A 122 -8.81 8.11 -4.52
CA GLY A 122 -9.55 7.55 -3.39
C GLY A 122 -8.87 6.31 -2.78
N ILE A 123 -8.30 5.42 -3.60
CA ILE A 123 -7.57 4.23 -3.12
C ILE A 123 -6.31 4.65 -2.36
N PHE A 124 -5.45 5.47 -2.97
CA PHE A 124 -4.23 5.97 -2.32
C PHE A 124 -4.52 6.72 -1.02
N THR A 125 -5.54 7.60 -1.00
CA THR A 125 -5.90 8.35 0.22
C THR A 125 -6.36 7.44 1.36
N ARG A 126 -7.05 6.33 1.07
CA ARG A 126 -7.47 5.38 2.11
C ARG A 126 -6.27 4.58 2.64
N ALA A 127 -5.46 4.02 1.73
CA ALA A 127 -4.25 3.29 2.11
C ALA A 127 -3.31 4.17 2.96
N ALA A 128 -3.10 5.43 2.60
CA ALA A 128 -2.29 6.37 3.40
C ALA A 128 -2.77 6.52 4.86
N ARG A 129 -4.08 6.45 5.11
CA ARG A 129 -4.64 6.54 6.46
C ARG A 129 -4.43 5.24 7.24
N ASP A 130 -4.54 4.11 6.56
CA ASP A 130 -4.28 2.79 7.14
C ASP A 130 -2.78 2.70 7.50
N GLU A 131 -1.87 3.07 6.60
CA GLU A 131 -0.41 3.14 6.83
C GLU A 131 -0.05 4.04 8.00
N GLN A 132 -0.69 5.21 8.12
CA GLN A 132 -0.46 6.08 9.26
C GLN A 132 -0.87 5.41 10.59
N ASN A 133 -1.96 4.64 10.61
CA ASN A 133 -2.39 3.86 11.78
C ASN A 133 -1.42 2.71 12.06
N HIS A 134 -0.93 2.02 11.03
CA HIS A 134 0.06 0.95 11.16
C HIS A 134 1.35 1.47 11.78
N ALA A 135 1.85 2.63 11.31
CA ALA A 135 3.01 3.30 11.89
C ALA A 135 2.82 3.59 13.38
N VAL A 136 1.64 4.04 13.80
CA VAL A 136 1.34 4.29 15.22
C VAL A 136 1.40 3.00 16.05
N TRP A 137 0.89 1.88 15.53
CA TRP A 137 1.01 0.58 16.18
C TRP A 137 2.46 0.10 16.32
N PHE A 138 3.25 0.20 15.25
CA PHE A 138 4.66 -0.17 15.31
C PHE A 138 5.43 0.73 16.30
N LEU A 139 5.15 2.03 16.33
CA LEU A 139 5.69 2.94 17.33
C LEU A 139 5.32 2.52 18.75
N TYR A 140 4.06 2.18 19.00
CA TYR A 140 3.63 1.67 20.30
C TYR A 140 4.41 0.42 20.73
N PHE A 141 4.65 -0.52 19.81
CA PHE A 141 5.46 -1.71 20.09
C PHE A 141 6.95 -1.39 20.30
N LEU A 142 7.49 -0.37 19.64
CA LEU A 142 8.84 0.14 19.90
C LEU A 142 8.99 0.72 21.31
N MET A 143 7.96 1.44 21.79
CA MET A 143 7.96 2.07 23.12
C MET A 143 7.71 1.09 24.28
N LYS A 144 7.00 -0.02 24.01
CA LYS A 144 6.65 -1.04 25.01
C LYS A 144 7.72 -2.14 25.18
N ARG A 145 8.97 -1.82 24.83
CA ARG A 145 10.12 -2.70 25.02
C ARG A 145 10.57 -2.75 26.47
#